data_AF-A0A1Y4BEZ5-F1
#
_entry.id   AF-A0A1Y4BEZ5-F1
#
_cell.length_a   1.000
_cell.length_b   1.000
_cell.length_c   1.000
_cell.angle_alpha   90.00
_cell.angle_beta   90.00
_cell.angle_gamma   90.00
#
_symmetry.space_group_name_H-M   'P 1'
#
loop_
_entity.id
_entity.type
_entity.pdbx_description
1 polymer ?
#
loop_
_entity_poly.entity_id
_entity_poly.type
_entity_poly.pdbx_seq_one_letter_code
_entity_poly.pdbx_strand_id
1 'polypeptide(L)' 'MKFTRTRMIGYLLLFCTTDGEYDKERARLTGLTDEALKAEFTAQYNSLKGACPSHPLYEGETPDIYLDF' A
#
# COMPACT_ATOMS: atom_id res chain seq x y z
N MET A 1 -9.93 0.84 -9.40
CA MET A 1 -8.82 0.23 -8.65
C MET A 1 -9.33 -0.05 -7.25
N LYS A 2 -9.63 -1.30 -6.90
CA LYS A 2 -9.97 -1.67 -5.51
C LYS A 2 -8.67 -2.11 -4.87
N PHE A 3 -8.08 -1.27 -4.05
CA PHE A 3 -6.98 -1.67 -3.18
C PHE A 3 -7.57 -2.10 -1.85
N THR A 4 -7.17 -3.26 -1.34
CA THR A 4 -7.42 -3.62 0.05
C THR A 4 -6.68 -2.68 1.01
N ARG A 5 -7.22 -2.50 2.23
CA ARG A 5 -6.60 -1.73 3.30
C ARG A 5 -5.13 -2.15 3.52
N THR A 6 -4.89 -3.46 3.60
CA THR A 6 -3.55 -4.03 3.74
C THR A 6 -2.61 -3.62 2.62
N ARG A 7 -3.07 -3.60 1.37
CA ARG A 7 -2.25 -3.13 0.25
C ARG A 7 -1.94 -1.64 0.31
N MET A 8 -2.89 -0.80 0.70
CA MET A 8 -2.63 0.64 0.85
C MET A 8 -1.57 0.88 1.94
N ILE A 9 -1.71 0.22 3.09
CA ILE A 9 -0.73 0.28 4.17
C ILE A 9 0.63 -0.23 3.70
N GLY A 10 0.68 -1.41 3.09
CA GLY A 10 1.92 -2.00 2.58
C GLY A 10 2.62 -1.09 1.57
N TYR A 11 1.87 -0.45 0.67
CA TYR A 11 2.41 0.51 -0.28
C TYR A 11 3.02 1.73 0.40
N LEU A 12 2.32 2.33 1.36
CA LEU A 12 2.80 3.50 2.09
C LEU A 12 4.06 3.16 2.92
N LEU A 13 4.15 1.94 3.44
CA LEU A 13 5.31 1.46 4.18
C LEU A 13 6.56 1.24 3.32
N LEU A 14 6.45 1.09 2.00
CA LEU A 14 7.61 1.01 1.11
C LEU A 14 8.47 2.28 1.13
N PHE A 15 7.92 3.40 1.61
CA PHE A 15 8.63 4.67 1.74
C PHE A 15 9.36 4.83 3.08
N CYS A 16 9.17 3.91 4.02
CA CYS A 16 9.94 3.89 5.25
C CYS A 16 11.37 3.43 4.96
N THR A 17 12.37 4.22 5.36
CA THR A 17 13.78 3.93 5.07
C THR A 17 14.49 3.19 6.20
N THR A 18 13.92 3.18 7.40
CA THR A 18 14.50 2.55 8.59
C THR A 18 13.47 1.72 9.35
N ASP A 19 13.93 0.66 10.01
CA ASP A 19 13.05 -0.24 10.78
C ASP A 19 12.30 0.48 11.91
N GLY A 20 12.92 1.49 12.54
CA GLY A 20 12.29 2.30 13.58
C GLY A 20 11.19 3.24 13.08
N GLU A 21 11.24 3.62 11.80
CA GLU A 21 10.17 4.36 11.12
C GLU A 21 9.05 3.42 10.67
N TYR A 22 9.41 2.21 10.22
CA TYR A 22 8.45 1.23 9.72
C TYR A 22 7.39 0.85 10.76
N ASP A 23 7.80 0.47 11.98
CA ASP A 23 6.84 0.00 12.99
C ASP A 23 5.93 1.14 13.49
N LYS A 24 6.49 2.35 13.65
CA LYS A 24 5.72 3.53 14.04
C LYS A 24 4.73 3.94 12.96
N GLU A 25 5.17 3.93 11.71
CA GLU A 25 4.33 4.26 10.57
C GLU A 25 3.24 3.21 10.36
N ARG A 26 3.56 1.93 10.53
CA ARG A 26 2.59 0.84 10.47
C ARG A 26 1.51 1.00 11.53
N ALA A 27 1.89 1.34 12.76
CA ALA A 27 0.93 1.60 13.83
C ALA A 27 0.04 2.82 13.51
N ARG A 28 0.63 3.92 12.99
CA ARG A 28 -0.10 5.12 12.56
C ARG A 28 -1.12 4.79 11.47
N LEU A 29 -0.68 4.12 10.39
CA LEU A 29 -1.50 3.74 9.25
C LEU A 29 -2.62 2.75 9.64
N THR A 30 -2.33 1.83 10.55
CA THR A 30 -3.33 0.88 11.07
C THR A 30 -4.42 1.59 11.88
N GLY A 31 -4.11 2.71 12.52
CA GLY A 31 -5.07 3.54 13.26
C GLY A 31 -5.93 4.47 12.41
N LEU A 32 -5.65 4.64 11.10
CA LEU A 32 -6.41 5.53 10.23
C LEU A 32 -7.79 4.95 9.87
N THR A 33 -8.79 5.81 9.69
CA THR A 33 -10.03 5.41 9.02
C THR A 33 -9.75 5.03 7.57
N ASP A 34 -10.66 4.28 6.96
CA ASP A 34 -10.50 3.87 5.55
C ASP A 34 -10.46 5.08 4.61
N GLU A 35 -11.22 6.13 4.90
CA GLU A 35 -11.22 7.39 4.13
C GLU A 35 -9.88 8.12 4.24
N ALA A 36 -9.33 8.23 5.45
CA ALA A 36 -8.04 8.89 5.68
C ALA A 36 -6.89 8.11 5.02
N LEU A 37 -6.88 6.78 5.19
CA LEU A 37 -5.89 5.92 4.54
C LEU A 37 -5.97 6.03 3.02
N LYS A 38 -7.17 6.04 2.46
CA LYS A 38 -7.38 6.18 1.01
C LYS A 38 -6.91 7.55 0.51
N ALA A 39 -7.11 8.62 1.28
CA ALA A 39 -6.64 9.96 0.93
C ALA A 39 -5.11 10.03 0.88
N GLU A 40 -4.43 9.51 1.92
CA GLU A 40 -2.95 9.44 1.95
C GLU A 40 -2.39 8.58 0.83
N PHE A 41 -2.96 7.38 0.64
CA PHE A 41 -2.60 6.49 -0.46
C PHE A 41 -2.75 7.18 -1.82
N THR A 42 -3.87 7.86 -2.05
CA THR A 42 -4.15 8.54 -3.32
C THR A 42 -3.19 9.70 -3.56
N ALA A 43 -2.87 10.48 -2.53
CA ALA A 43 -1.92 11.58 -2.61
C ALA A 43 -0.52 11.07 -2.98
N GLN A 44 -0.03 10.04 -2.28
CA GLN A 44 1.27 9.42 -2.54
C GLN A 44 1.32 8.77 -3.93
N TYR A 45 0.30 7.98 -4.27
CA TYR A 45 0.19 7.30 -5.56
C TYR A 45 0.16 8.28 -6.74
N ASN A 46 -0.60 9.37 -6.63
CA ASN A 46 -0.67 10.39 -7.68
C ASN A 46 0.60 11.24 -7.78
N SER A 47 1.25 11.55 -6.64
CA SER A 47 2.55 12.22 -6.61
C SER A 47 3.61 11.41 -7.37
N LEU A 48 3.51 10.07 -7.30
CA LEU A 48 4.47 9.14 -7.91
C LEU A 48 4.13 8.68 -9.32
N LYS A 49 3.03 9.15 -9.93
CA LYS A 49 2.78 8.90 -11.36
C LYS A 49 3.87 9.46 -12.29
N GLY A 50 4.86 10.20 -11.76
CA GLY A 50 6.09 10.57 -12.46
C GLY A 50 7.37 9.81 -12.05
N ALA A 51 7.35 8.96 -11.02
CA ALA A 51 8.57 8.40 -10.41
C ALA A 51 8.46 6.99 -9.78
N CYS A 52 7.31 6.30 -9.82
CA CYS A 52 7.18 5.01 -9.13
C CYS A 52 7.98 3.88 -9.85
N PRO A 53 8.85 3.14 -9.14
CA PRO A 53 9.61 2.04 -9.72
C PRO A 53 8.69 0.84 -9.98
N SER A 54 8.55 0.47 -11.26
CA SER A 54 8.41 -0.86 -11.87
C SER A 54 7.55 -2.00 -11.27
N HIS A 55 6.88 -1.86 -10.13
CA HIS A 55 6.05 -2.94 -9.58
C HIS A 55 4.56 -2.70 -9.85
N PRO A 56 3.90 -3.59 -10.62
CA PRO A 56 2.48 -3.47 -10.88
C PRO A 56 1.69 -3.62 -9.57
N LEU A 57 1.12 -2.50 -9.10
CA LEU A 57 0.24 -2.44 -7.93
C LEU A 57 -1.19 -2.91 -8.28
N TYR A 58 -1.33 -4.00 -9.05
CA TYR A 58 -2.63 -4.53 -9.46
C TYR A 58 -3.07 -5.65 -8.52
N GLU A 59 -4.27 -5.52 -7.94
CA GLU A 59 -4.95 -6.59 -7.20
C GLU A 59 -5.94 -7.18 -8.21
N GLY A 60 -5.58 -8.34 -8.78
CA GLY A 60 -6.20 -8.96 -9.96
C GLY A 60 -5.51 -8.50 -11.26
N GLU A 61 -4.80 -9.33 -12.03
CA GLU A 61 -5.03 -10.74 -12.39
C GLU A 61 -3.78 -11.60 -12.14
N THR A 62 -3.65 -12.18 -10.95
CA THR A 62 -2.86 -13.42 -10.81
C THR A 62 -3.87 -14.47 -10.39
N PRO A 63 -4.15 -15.50 -11.22
CA PRO A 63 -4.94 -16.63 -10.75
C PRO A 63 -4.27 -17.16 -9.49
N ASP A 64 -5.06 -17.32 -8.44
CA ASP A 64 -4.59 -17.87 -7.18
C ASP A 64 -4.23 -19.35 -7.42
N ILE A 65 -2.99 -19.61 -7.82
CA ILE A 65 -2.46 -20.95 -8.11
C ILE A 65 -2.26 -21.79 -6.83
N TYR A 66 -2.65 -21.28 -5.66
CA TYR A 66 -2.55 -21.97 -4.37
C TYR A 66 -3.91 -22.27 -3.71
N LEU A 67 -5.04 -22.10 -4.41
CA LEU A 67 -6.37 -22.46 -3.90
C LEU A 67 -6.89 -23.85 -4.28
N ASP A 68 -6.06 -24.71 -4.88
CA ASP A 68 -6.34 -26.14 -5.01
C ASP A 68 -5.21 -26.96 -4.37
N PHE A 69 -5.35 -27.32 -3.08
CA PHE A 69 -4.86 -28.58 -2.49
C PHE A 69 -5.54 -28.85 -1.14
#